data_AF-A0A662QCY5-F1
#
_entry.id   AF-A0A662QCY5-F1
#
_cell.length_a   1.000
_cell.length_b   1.000
_cell.length_c   1.000
_cell.angle_alpha   90.00
_cell.angle_beta   90.00
_cell.angle_gamma   90.00
#
_symmetry.space_group_name_H-M   'P 1'
#
loop_
_entity.id
_entity.type
_entity.pdbx_description
1 polymer ?
#
loop_
_entity_poly.entity_id
_entity_poly.type
_entity_poly.pdbx_seq_one_letter_code
_entity_poly.pdbx_strand_id
1 'polypeptide(L)' 'GELRRSLIVWKMRGTAHSMRRHPFEITDKGITVKKESMEVPREVRGE' A
#
# COMPACT_ATOMS: atom_id res chain seq x y z
N GLY A 1 -14.10 12.80 1.13
CA GLY A 1 -13.23 11.80 1.79
C GLY A 1 -12.49 11.03 0.72
N GLU A 2 -11.19 10.78 0.90
CA GLU A 2 -10.38 10.03 -0.06
C GLU A 2 -10.51 8.52 0.22
N LEU A 3 -10.92 7.74 -0.79
CA LEU A 3 -11.01 6.28 -0.67
C LEU A 3 -9.64 5.65 -0.98
N ARG A 4 -8.94 5.21 0.06
CA ARG A 4 -7.65 4.50 -0.08
C ARG A 4 -7.86 3.00 -0.15
N ARG A 5 -7.22 2.36 -1.13
CA ARG A 5 -7.28 0.91 -1.36
C ARG A 5 -6.07 0.24 -0.74
N SER A 6 -6.28 -0.92 -0.08
CA SER A 6 -5.20 -1.71 0.51
C SER A 6 -5.42 -3.20 0.30
N LEU A 7 -4.33 -3.95 0.25
CA LEU A 7 -4.26 -5.39 0.07
C LEU A 7 -3.55 -6.04 1.26
N ILE A 8 -4.03 -7.20 1.70
CA ILE A 8 -3.37 -8.01 2.73
C ILE A 8 -3.36 -9.47 2.30
N VAL A 9 -2.24 -10.16 2.54
CA VAL A 9 -2.19 -11.61 2.40
C VAL A 9 -2.70 -12.21 3.70
N TRP A 10 -3.93 -12.72 3.68
CA TRP A 10 -4.53 -13.33 4.87
C TRP A 10 -3.90 -14.69 5.20
N LYS A 11 -3.60 -15.48 4.17
CA LYS A 11 -2.98 -16.80 4.30
C LYS A 11 -2.27 -17.20 3.02
N MET A 12 -1.04 -17.67 3.14
CA MET A 12 -0.35 -18.50 2.15
C MET A 12 0.16 -19.78 2.82
N ARG A 13 -0.10 -20.94 2.22
CA ARG A 13 0.35 -22.23 2.77
C ARG A 13 1.81 -22.47 2.38
N GLY A 14 2.60 -23.04 3.29
CA GLY A 14 3.96 -23.51 3.01
C GLY A 14 5.03 -22.44 2.80
N THR A 15 4.71 -21.15 2.99
CA THR A 15 5.65 -20.03 2.82
C THR A 15 5.36 -18.91 3.81
N ALA A 16 6.41 -18.21 4.23
CA ALA A 16 6.23 -16.96 4.95
C ALA A 16 5.73 -15.87 4.00
N HIS A 17 4.84 -15.01 4.49
CA HIS A 17 4.33 -13.87 3.74
C HIS A 17 4.23 -12.63 4.64
N SER A 18 4.07 -11.47 4.02
CA SER A 18 3.82 -10.23 4.76
C SER A 18 2.49 -10.32 5.52
N MET A 19 2.52 -9.93 6.80
CA MET A 19 1.33 -9.77 7.65
C MET A 19 0.77 -8.34 7.64
N ARG A 20 1.41 -7.43 6.90
CA ARG A 20 1.03 -6.02 6.81
C ARG A 20 0.03 -5.74 5.69
N ARG A 21 -0.71 -4.64 5.82
CA ARG A 21 -1.54 -4.08 4.73
C ARG A 21 -0.66 -3.26 3.81
N HIS A 22 -0.78 -3.51 2.51
CA HIS A 22 -0.06 -2.80 1.46
C HIS A 22 -1.01 -1.93 0.66
N PRO A 23 -0.80 -0.60 0.58
CA PRO A 23 -1.58 0.22 -0.32
C PRO A 23 -1.31 -0.18 -1.78
N PHE A 24 -2.30 -0.01 -2.65
CA PHE A 24 -2.14 -0.25 -4.07
C PHE A 24 -2.92 0.74 -4.92
N GLU A 25 -2.47 0.89 -6.16
CA GLU A 25 -3.11 1.73 -7.17
C GLU A 25 -3.52 0.87 -8.37
N ILE A 26 -4.62 1.27 -9.01
CA ILE A 26 -5.08 0.69 -10.28
C ILE A 26 -4.73 1.69 -11.37
N THR A 27 -3.97 1.24 -12.35
CA THR A 27 -3.52 2.02 -13.50
C THR A 27 -3.94 1.31 -14.79
N ASP A 28 -3.80 1.95 -15.94
CA ASP A 28 -4.05 1.30 -17.25
C ASP A 28 -3.12 0.11 -17.53
N LYS A 29 -2.01 0.01 -16.78
CA LYS A 29 -1.05 -1.11 -16.83
C LYS A 29 -1.37 -2.23 -15.83
N GLY A 30 -2.45 -2.09 -15.05
CA GLY A 30 -2.86 -3.03 -14.00
C GLY A 30 -2.63 -2.52 -12.57
N ILE A 31 -2.50 -3.45 -11.63
CA ILE A 31 -2.39 -3.17 -10.18
C ILE A 31 -0.93 -3.03 -9.78
N THR A 32 -0.57 -1.91 -9.15
CA THR A 32 0.76 -1.69 -8.57
C THR A 32 0.66 -1.65 -7.05
N VAL A 33 1.26 -2.64 -6.37
CA VAL A 33 1.31 -2.72 -4.90
C VAL A 33 2.51 -1.94 -4.40
N LYS A 34 2.29 -0.97 -3.50
CA LYS A 34 3.34 -0.16 -2.89
C LYS A 34 3.79 -0.79 -1.58
N LYS A 35 5.07 -0.63 -1.25
CA LYS A 35 5.58 -1.01 0.08
C LYS A 35 4.92 -0.12 1.13
N GLU A 36 4.75 -0.63 2.33
CA GLU A 36 4.28 0.16 3.47
C GLU A 36 5.32 1.21 3.84
N SER A 37 5.30 2.32 3.14
CA SER A 37 5.80 3.60 3.63
C SER A 37 4.57 4.38 4.04
N MET A 38 4.47 4.69 5.33
CA MET A 38 3.71 5.85 5.79
C MET A 38 4.31 7.06 5.06
N GLU A 39 3.84 7.34 3.85
CA GLU A 39 4.07 8.62 3.22
C GLU A 39 3.24 9.62 4.03
N VAL A 40 3.86 10.13 5.09
CA VAL A 40 3.54 11.45 5.61
C VAL A 40 3.51 12.37 4.39
N PRO A 41 2.37 13.03 4.10
CA PRO A 41 2.35 14.04 3.05
C PRO A 41 3.47 15.03 3.35
N ARG A 42 4.43 15.15 2.43
CA ARG A 42 5.47 16.18 2.51
C ARG A 42 4.83 17.52 2.17
N GLU A 43 3.96 18.02 3.02
CA GLU A 43 3.37 19.35 2.89
C GLU A 43 3.23 20.00 4.26
N VAL A 44 4.38 20.28 4.88
CA VAL A 44 4.67 21.49 5.67
C VAL A 44 6.19 21.60 5.82
N ARG A 45 6.86 21.97 4.72
CA ARG A 45 8.12 22.71 4.77
C ARG A 45 7.90 23.98 3.95
N GLY A 46 7.19 24.92 4.56
CA GLY A 46 7.18 26.33 4.18
C GLY A 46 7.82 27.08 5.34
N GLU A 47 9.02 27.56 5.11
CA GLU A 47 9.55 28.76 5.78
C GLU A 47 8.78 29.99 5.27
#